data_AF-K2C9Q9-F1
#
_entry.id   AF-K2C9Q9-F1
#
_cell.length_a   1.000
_cell.length_b   1.000
_cell.length_c   1.000
_cell.angle_alpha   90.00
_cell.angle_beta   90.00
_cell.angle_gamma   90.00
#
_symmetry.space_group_name_H-M   'P 1'
#
loop_
_entity.id
_entity.type
_entity.pdbx_description
1 polymer ?
#
loop_
_entity_poly.entity_id
_entity_poly.type
_entity_poly.pdbx_seq_one_letter_code
_entity_poly.pdbx_strand_id
1 'polypeptide(L)'
;MKPVWILCLVFIALFGFCDLALALRLEGEPISAKIVAIEEQNGKMVEVTYNVTVVDSAGFIQGQVVGEAGGTSDFRFAEIKTIINDEANHNYLVTLQNGKVLKLASARLVTHYTSTFFNCKISDGTTETEARLDSGTFKSVEFLLPKSNPEVN
;
A
#
# COMPACT_ATOMS: atom_id res chain seq x y z
N MET A 1 19.71 -0.49 -42.28
CA MET A 1 19.87 -0.73 -40.83
C MET A 1 18.55 -0.41 -40.14
N LYS A 2 17.97 -1.45 -39.54
CA LYS A 2 16.79 -1.63 -38.66
C LYS A 2 15.93 -0.41 -38.23
N PRO A 3 14.66 -0.31 -38.66
CA PRO A 3 13.63 0.56 -38.06
C PRO A 3 13.09 0.08 -36.69
N VAL A 4 13.73 -0.92 -36.09
CA VAL A 4 13.29 -1.62 -34.87
C VAL A 4 13.42 -0.75 -33.60
N TRP A 5 14.27 0.28 -33.62
CA TRP A 5 14.58 1.07 -32.43
C TRP A 5 13.48 2.06 -32.02
N ILE A 6 12.68 2.54 -32.98
CA ILE A 6 11.59 3.50 -32.69
C ILE A 6 10.39 2.78 -32.07
N LEU A 7 10.17 1.51 -32.40
CA LEU A 7 9.05 0.72 -31.85
C LEU A 7 9.22 0.43 -30.35
N CYS A 8 10.45 0.18 -29.88
CA CYS A 8 10.73 -0.07 -28.46
C CYS A 8 10.51 1.17 -27.58
N LEU A 9 10.84 2.37 -28.06
CA LEU A 9 10.69 3.61 -27.29
C LEU A 9 9.22 3.99 -27.07
N VAL A 10 8.36 3.73 -28.05
CA VAL A 10 6.90 3.98 -27.93
C VAL A 10 6.25 3.02 -26.93
N PHE A 11 6.68 1.76 -26.87
CA PHE A 11 6.17 0.79 -25.90
C PHE A 11 6.62 1.11 -24.47
N ILE A 12 7.87 1.51 -24.25
CA ILE A 12 8.37 1.86 -22.90
C ILE A 12 7.63 3.09 -22.35
N ALA A 13 7.35 4.07 -23.21
CA ALA A 13 6.53 5.21 -22.82
C ALA A 13 5.09 4.77 -22.49
N LEU A 14 4.43 3.98 -23.34
CA LEU A 14 3.05 3.55 -23.10
C LEU A 14 2.86 2.78 -21.79
N PHE A 15 3.78 1.88 -21.43
CA PHE A 15 3.70 1.13 -20.18
C PHE A 15 3.93 2.01 -18.95
N GLY A 16 4.89 2.95 -19.00
CA GLY A 16 5.13 3.90 -17.90
C GLY A 16 4.00 4.93 -17.73
N PHE A 17 3.33 5.32 -18.82
CA PHE A 17 2.17 6.23 -18.76
C PHE A 17 0.92 5.57 -18.20
N CYS A 18 0.68 4.28 -18.47
CA CYS A 18 -0.46 3.56 -17.88
C CYS A 18 -0.35 3.46 -16.35
N ASP A 19 0.85 3.19 -15.82
CA ASP A 19 1.08 3.11 -14.38
C ASP A 19 0.92 4.48 -13.70
N LEU A 20 1.42 5.55 -14.32
CA LEU A 20 1.26 6.92 -13.82
C LEU A 20 -0.19 7.41 -13.91
N ALA A 21 -0.90 7.08 -14.99
CA ALA A 21 -2.30 7.44 -15.18
C ALA A 21 -3.22 6.69 -14.21
N LEU A 22 -2.90 5.44 -13.86
CA LEU A 22 -3.62 4.69 -12.83
C LEU A 22 -3.39 5.29 -11.43
N ALA A 23 -2.15 5.66 -11.11
CA ALA A 23 -1.80 6.33 -9.86
C ALA A 23 -2.51 7.69 -9.72
N LEU A 24 -2.56 8.49 -10.79
CA LEU A 24 -3.29 9.77 -10.86
C LEU A 24 -4.82 9.60 -10.82
N ARG A 25 -5.36 8.55 -11.45
CA ARG A 25 -6.81 8.27 -11.42
C ARG A 25 -7.28 7.82 -10.03
N LEU A 26 -6.41 7.18 -9.27
CA LEU A 26 -6.68 6.76 -7.90
C LEU A 26 -6.49 7.89 -6.89
N GLU A 27 -5.94 9.06 -7.25
CA GLU A 27 -5.90 10.22 -6.34
C GLU A 27 -7.32 10.68 -6.00
N GLY A 28 -7.85 10.19 -4.88
CA GLY A 28 -9.17 10.54 -4.33
C GLY A 28 -10.20 9.41 -4.37
N GLU A 29 -9.91 8.27 -5.00
CA GLU A 29 -10.78 7.09 -4.90
C GLU A 29 -10.43 6.28 -3.64
N PRO A 30 -11.41 5.95 -2.78
CA PRO A 30 -11.15 5.15 -1.60
C PRO A 30 -10.64 3.76 -1.99
N ILE A 31 -9.52 3.35 -1.42
CA ILE A 31 -8.93 2.02 -1.65
C ILE A 31 -9.34 1.12 -0.48
N SER A 32 -9.75 -0.12 -0.78
CA SER A 32 -10.02 -1.12 0.25
C SER A 32 -8.73 -1.83 0.65
N ALA A 33 -8.65 -2.31 1.89
CA ALA A 33 -7.52 -3.10 2.34
C ALA A 33 -7.96 -4.24 3.26
N LYS A 34 -7.15 -5.28 3.36
CA LYS A 34 -7.26 -6.30 4.38
C LYS A 34 -6.06 -6.17 5.30
N ILE A 35 -6.29 -5.96 6.59
CA ILE A 35 -5.24 -5.77 7.58
C ILE A 35 -5.27 -6.94 8.55
N VAL A 36 -4.12 -7.56 8.78
CA VAL A 36 -3.92 -8.53 9.87
C VAL A 36 -3.10 -7.83 10.93
N ALA A 37 -3.66 -7.67 12.12
CA ALA A 37 -2.98 -7.09 13.28
C ALA A 37 -2.86 -8.10 14.42
N ILE A 38 -1.90 -7.87 15.31
CA ILE A 38 -1.76 -8.64 16.55
C ILE A 38 -2.26 -7.76 17.70
N GLU A 39 -3.31 -8.22 18.37
CA GLU A 39 -3.91 -7.50 19.50
C GLU A 39 -3.89 -8.35 20.77
N GLU A 40 -3.78 -7.69 21.92
CA GLU A 40 -3.98 -8.35 23.20
C GLU A 40 -5.48 -8.45 23.52
N GLN A 41 -5.98 -9.68 23.62
CA GLN A 41 -7.34 -9.96 24.08
C GLN A 41 -7.28 -10.94 25.25
N ASN A 42 -7.85 -10.54 26.39
CA ASN A 42 -7.88 -11.35 27.61
C ASN A 42 -6.49 -11.87 28.04
N GLY A 43 -5.45 -11.04 27.94
CA GLY A 43 -4.07 -11.40 28.31
C GLY A 43 -3.36 -12.32 27.32
N LYS A 44 -3.91 -12.51 26.11
CA LYS A 44 -3.31 -13.30 25.03
C LYS A 44 -3.18 -12.47 23.77
N MET A 45 -2.05 -12.60 23.09
CA MET A 45 -1.88 -12.03 21.75
C MET A 45 -2.64 -12.88 20.73
N VAL A 46 -3.56 -12.26 20.01
CA VAL A 46 -4.40 -12.91 18.98
C VAL A 46 -4.29 -12.15 17.66
N GLU A 47 -4.35 -12.89 16.55
CA GLU A 47 -4.41 -12.29 15.23
C GLU A 47 -5.85 -11.88 14.91
N VAL A 48 -6.03 -10.61 14.58
CA VAL A 48 -7.32 -10.04 14.18
C VAL A 48 -7.21 -9.59 12.73
N THR A 49 -8.21 -9.95 11.92
CA THR A 49 -8.30 -9.53 10.52
C THR A 49 -9.38 -8.46 10.37
N TYR A 50 -8.99 -7.30 9.84
CA TYR A 50 -9.89 -6.20 9.52
C TYR A 50 -10.08 -6.09 8.01
N ASN A 51 -11.34 -6.02 7.58
CA ASN A 51 -11.68 -5.60 6.23
C ASN A 51 -11.89 -4.08 6.26
N VAL A 52 -10.97 -3.36 5.64
CA VAL A 52 -10.98 -1.90 5.55
C VAL A 52 -11.62 -1.51 4.23
N THR A 53 -12.68 -0.70 4.28
CA THR A 53 -13.42 -0.24 3.09
C THR A 53 -12.92 1.09 2.55
N VAL A 54 -12.28 1.90 3.39
CA VAL A 54 -11.73 3.20 3.00
C VAL A 54 -10.35 3.41 3.61
N VAL A 55 -9.36 3.44 2.75
CA VAL A 55 -8.05 4.05 2.95
C VAL A 55 -7.96 5.22 1.99
N ASP A 56 -7.57 6.40 2.49
CA ASP A 56 -7.23 7.52 1.63
C ASP A 56 -6.07 7.09 0.71
N SER A 57 -6.33 7.05 -0.59
CA SER A 57 -5.38 6.68 -1.64
C SER A 57 -4.12 7.55 -1.65
N ALA A 58 -4.23 8.79 -1.17
CA ALA A 58 -3.09 9.70 -1.01
C ALA A 58 -2.15 9.27 0.13
N GLY A 59 -2.58 8.34 0.97
CA GLY A 59 -1.74 7.76 2.00
C GLY A 59 -0.52 7.02 1.44
N PHE A 60 0.52 6.92 2.24
CA PHE A 60 1.80 6.33 1.86
C PHE A 60 2.46 5.60 3.02
N ILE A 61 3.35 4.68 2.69
CA ILE A 61 4.35 4.17 3.60
C ILE A 61 5.64 4.97 3.38
N GLN A 62 6.13 5.58 4.44
CA GLN A 62 7.43 6.25 4.45
C GLN A 62 8.46 5.32 5.07
N GLY A 63 9.58 5.08 4.40
CA GLY A 63 10.61 4.21 4.94
C GLY A 63 11.96 4.32 4.24
N GLN A 64 13.01 3.86 4.93
CA GLN A 64 14.35 3.80 4.36
C GLN A 64 14.55 2.46 3.64
N VAL A 65 14.89 2.50 2.35
CA VAL A 65 15.21 1.30 1.57
C VAL A 65 16.54 0.70 2.05
N VAL A 66 16.54 -0.59 2.35
CA VAL A 66 17.74 -1.32 2.78
C VAL A 66 18.80 -1.28 1.67
N GLY A 67 19.99 -0.80 2.00
CA GLY A 67 21.13 -0.75 1.07
C GLY A 67 21.24 0.55 0.26
N GLU A 68 20.29 1.48 0.38
CA GLU A 68 20.39 2.81 -0.24
C GLU A 68 20.99 3.83 0.74
N ALA A 69 21.96 4.61 0.27
CA ALA A 69 22.61 5.64 1.05
C ALA A 69 21.76 6.92 1.11
N GLY A 70 21.12 7.13 2.26
CA GLY A 70 20.47 8.39 2.63
C GLY A 70 18.99 8.51 2.26
N GLY A 71 18.19 9.02 3.20
CA GLY A 71 16.81 9.44 3.00
C GLY A 71 15.73 8.41 3.30
N THR A 72 14.52 8.92 3.55
CA THR A 72 13.27 8.15 3.56
C THR A 72 12.57 8.35 2.23
N SER A 73 12.01 7.28 1.68
CA SER A 73 11.20 7.31 0.46
C SER A 73 9.73 7.10 0.81
N ASP A 74 8.85 7.79 0.10
CA ASP A 74 7.40 7.67 0.25
C ASP A 74 6.86 6.79 -0.89
N PHE A 75 6.14 5.72 -0.54
CA PHE A 75 5.49 4.82 -1.49
C PHE A 75 3.97 4.90 -1.28
N ARG A 76 3.23 5.31 -2.30
CA ARG A 76 1.78 5.52 -2.23
C ARG A 76 1.04 4.19 -2.07
N PHE A 77 -0.03 4.16 -1.28
CA PHE A 77 -0.83 2.94 -1.11
C PHE A 77 -1.42 2.41 -2.43
N ALA A 78 -1.75 3.30 -3.36
CA ALA A 78 -2.22 2.93 -4.71
C ALA A 78 -1.20 2.10 -5.51
N GLU A 79 0.10 2.27 -5.25
CA GLU A 79 1.17 1.55 -5.94
C GLU A 79 1.53 0.24 -5.23
N ILE A 80 1.00 0.01 -4.04
CA ILE A 80 1.36 -1.11 -3.18
C ILE A 80 0.29 -2.19 -3.26
N LYS A 81 0.73 -3.43 -3.38
CA LYS A 81 -0.11 -4.62 -3.29
C LYS A 81 -0.14 -5.16 -1.87
N THR A 82 1.03 -5.36 -1.27
CA THR A 82 1.11 -5.86 0.11
C THR A 82 2.22 -5.19 0.92
N ILE A 83 2.01 -5.12 2.23
CA ILE A 83 3.01 -4.77 3.23
C ILE A 83 3.05 -5.92 4.23
N ILE A 84 4.24 -6.41 4.55
CA ILE A 84 4.45 -7.45 5.56
C ILE A 84 5.48 -6.93 6.56
N ASN A 85 5.14 -6.99 7.84
CA ASN A 85 6.09 -6.77 8.93
C ASN A 85 6.88 -8.07 9.14
N ASP A 86 8.12 -8.09 8.67
CA ASP A 86 9.02 -9.23 8.83
C ASP A 86 9.81 -9.07 10.12
N GLU A 87 9.17 -9.45 11.23
CA GLU A 87 9.71 -9.32 12.58
C GLU A 87 11.02 -10.10 12.75
N ALA A 88 11.16 -11.25 12.08
CA ALA A 88 12.35 -12.10 12.18
C ALA A 88 13.60 -11.39 11.63
N ASN A 89 13.42 -10.55 10.61
CA ASN A 89 14.51 -9.80 9.99
C ASN A 89 14.50 -8.32 10.37
N HIS A 90 13.58 -7.86 11.23
CA HIS A 90 13.38 -6.46 11.60
C HIS A 90 13.27 -5.51 10.38
N ASN A 91 12.45 -5.89 9.40
CA ASN A 91 12.25 -5.09 8.19
C ASN A 91 10.77 -5.14 7.75
N TYR A 92 10.40 -4.24 6.84
CA TYR A 92 9.12 -4.28 6.14
C TYR A 92 9.32 -4.70 4.70
N LEU A 93 8.55 -5.68 4.25
CA LEU A 93 8.51 -6.11 2.85
C LEU A 93 7.31 -5.47 2.17
N VAL A 94 7.57 -4.59 1.21
CA VAL A 94 6.54 -3.86 0.45
C VAL A 94 6.54 -4.41 -0.96
N THR A 95 5.47 -5.12 -1.34
CA THR A 95 5.28 -5.58 -2.71
C THR A 95 4.45 -4.56 -3.46
N LEU A 96 4.99 -4.01 -4.53
CA LEU A 96 4.29 -3.10 -5.42
C LEU A 96 3.34 -3.85 -6.36
N GLN A 97 2.38 -3.15 -6.94
CA GLN A 97 1.42 -3.70 -7.90
C GLN A 97 2.09 -4.32 -9.13
N ASN A 98 3.24 -3.78 -9.54
CA ASN A 98 4.07 -4.34 -10.62
C ASN A 98 4.91 -5.57 -10.22
N GLY A 99 4.76 -6.07 -8.98
CA GLY A 99 5.45 -7.25 -8.46
C GLY A 99 6.85 -6.97 -7.89
N LYS A 100 7.37 -5.74 -7.99
CA LYS A 100 8.64 -5.37 -7.35
C LYS A 100 8.50 -5.44 -5.83
N VAL A 101 9.46 -6.07 -5.16
CA VAL A 101 9.54 -6.11 -3.69
C VAL A 101 10.60 -5.12 -3.22
N LEU A 102 10.21 -4.26 -2.29
CA LEU A 102 11.09 -3.33 -1.59
C LEU A 102 11.26 -3.79 -0.14
N LYS A 103 12.48 -3.66 0.36
CA LYS A 103 12.79 -3.95 1.76
C LYS A 103 13.06 -2.63 2.47
N LEU A 104 12.24 -2.30 3.47
CA LEU A 104 12.38 -1.07 4.25
C LEU A 104 12.91 -1.40 5.65
N ALA A 105 14.00 -0.74 6.07
CA ALA A 105 14.59 -0.90 7.40
C ALA A 105 13.71 -0.29 8.51
N SER A 106 12.91 0.70 8.14
CA SER A 106 11.89 1.32 8.98
C SER A 106 10.70 1.68 8.10
N ALA A 107 9.51 1.67 8.68
CA ALA A 107 8.31 2.08 7.99
C ALA A 107 7.38 2.85 8.92
N ARG A 108 6.76 3.90 8.39
CA ARG A 108 5.64 4.62 9.00
C ARG A 108 4.52 4.68 7.98
N LEU A 109 3.35 4.16 8.33
CA LEU A 109 2.15 4.36 7.54
C LEU A 109 1.59 5.76 7.82
N VAL A 110 1.34 6.53 6.77
CA VAL A 110 0.84 7.90 6.85
C VAL A 110 -0.41 7.99 6.00
N THR A 111 -1.57 8.11 6.64
CA THR A 111 -2.84 8.43 5.94
C THR A 111 -3.13 9.93 5.95
N HIS A 112 -2.54 10.68 6.88
CA HIS A 112 -2.56 12.13 6.93
C HIS A 112 -1.23 12.63 7.51
N TYR A 113 -0.61 13.66 6.94
CA TYR A 113 0.74 14.12 7.31
C TYR A 113 0.90 14.48 8.80
N THR A 114 -0.19 14.81 9.49
CA THR A 114 -0.21 15.12 10.93
C THR A 114 -0.49 13.92 11.84
N SER A 115 -0.80 12.75 11.29
CA SER A 115 -1.14 11.54 12.07
C SER A 115 0.03 10.56 12.07
N THR A 116 0.35 10.01 13.24
CA THR A 116 1.23 8.83 13.37
C THR A 116 0.45 7.51 13.26
N PHE A 117 -0.88 7.58 13.25
CA PHE A 117 -1.77 6.42 13.15
C PHE A 117 -2.23 6.20 11.71
N PHE A 118 -2.45 4.94 11.37
CA PHE A 118 -3.16 4.55 10.16
C PHE A 118 -4.67 4.72 10.41
N ASN A 119 -5.20 5.87 9.99
CA ASN A 119 -6.63 6.15 10.07
C ASN A 119 -7.37 5.44 8.93
N CYS A 120 -8.32 4.58 9.25
CA CYS A 120 -9.09 3.82 8.28
C CYS A 120 -10.53 3.59 8.73
N LYS A 121 -11.42 3.21 7.81
CA LYS A 121 -12.76 2.70 8.16
C LYS A 121 -12.79 1.18 8.04
N ILE A 122 -13.10 0.50 9.14
CA ILE A 122 -13.25 -0.94 9.18
C ILE A 122 -14.73 -1.26 9.00
N SER A 123 -15.04 -2.22 8.12
CA SER A 123 -16.38 -2.75 7.96
C SER A 123 -16.46 -4.17 8.51
N ASP A 124 -17.51 -4.42 9.29
CA ASP A 124 -17.91 -5.78 9.72
C ASP A 124 -18.91 -6.43 8.75
N GLY A 125 -19.19 -5.77 7.61
CA GLY A 125 -20.19 -6.19 6.62
C GLY A 125 -21.58 -5.58 6.84
N THR A 126 -21.83 -4.91 7.97
CA THR A 126 -23.11 -4.26 8.28
C THR A 126 -22.96 -2.79 8.65
N THR A 127 -21.85 -2.43 9.27
CA THR A 127 -21.53 -1.06 9.70
C THR A 127 -20.10 -0.71 9.33
N GLU A 128 -19.83 0.59 9.17
CA GLU A 128 -18.47 1.13 9.04
C GLU A 128 -18.11 1.87 10.33
N THR A 129 -16.98 1.51 10.92
CA THR A 129 -16.47 2.15 12.13
C THR A 129 -15.11 2.78 11.83
N GLU A 130 -14.91 4.03 12.27
CA GLU A 130 -13.60 4.66 12.21
C GLU A 130 -12.62 3.96 13.16
N ALA A 131 -11.46 3.58 12.65
CA ALA A 131 -10.41 2.94 13.41
C ALA A 131 -9.09 3.68 13.20
N ARG A 132 -8.29 3.70 14.27
CA ARG A 132 -6.92 4.21 14.25
C ARG A 132 -6.02 3.07 14.65
N LEU A 133 -5.37 2.46 13.65
CA LEU A 133 -4.46 1.36 13.90
C LEU A 133 -3.05 1.93 14.11
N ASP A 134 -2.36 1.40 15.12
CA ASP A 134 -0.96 1.69 15.30
C ASP A 134 -0.17 1.05 14.16
N SER A 135 0.66 1.84 13.49
CA SER A 135 1.56 1.33 12.45
C SER A 135 2.55 0.28 12.97
N GLY A 136 2.74 0.13 14.28
CA GLY A 136 3.58 -0.92 14.85
C GLY A 136 2.89 -2.28 15.05
N THR A 137 1.55 -2.37 14.96
CA THR A 137 0.80 -3.56 15.37
C THR A 137 0.29 -4.42 14.22
N PHE A 138 0.46 -3.98 12.97
CA PHE A 138 0.10 -4.80 11.83
C PHE A 138 1.17 -5.88 11.56
N LYS A 139 0.70 -7.08 11.29
CA LYS A 139 1.48 -8.19 10.73
C LYS A 139 1.53 -8.07 9.21
N SER A 140 0.39 -7.75 8.58
CA SER A 140 0.32 -7.49 7.14
C SER A 140 -0.83 -6.58 6.74
N VAL A 141 -0.66 -5.93 5.58
CA VAL A 141 -1.68 -5.16 4.88
C VAL A 141 -1.72 -5.62 3.42
N GLU A 142 -2.89 -5.91 2.89
CA GLU A 142 -3.12 -6.18 1.48
C GLU A 142 -4.06 -5.12 0.92
N PHE A 143 -3.62 -4.35 -0.06
CA PHE A 143 -4.46 -3.34 -0.71
C PHE A 143 -5.22 -3.96 -1.88
N LEU A 144 -6.53 -3.75 -1.86
CA LEU A 144 -7.47 -4.19 -2.88
C LEU A 144 -7.78 -2.97 -3.75
N LEU A 145 -7.15 -2.91 -4.91
CA LEU A 145 -7.49 -1.89 -5.90
C LEU A 145 -8.97 -2.03 -6.30
N PRO A 146 -9.68 -0.92 -6.50
CA PRO A 146 -11.02 -0.98 -7.09
C PRO A 146 -10.91 -1.72 -8.43
N LYS A 147 -11.81 -2.69 -8.66
CA LYS A 147 -11.89 -3.32 -9.98
C LYS A 147 -12.09 -2.19 -10.98
N SER A 148 -11.14 -1.98 -11.89
CA SER A 148 -11.37 -1.12 -13.04
C SER A 148 -12.61 -1.70 -13.72
N ASN A 149 -13.72 -0.97 -13.69
CA ASN A 149 -14.93 -1.43 -14.35
C ASN A 149 -14.59 -1.50 -15.84
N PRO A 150 -14.57 -2.70 -16.48
CA PRO A 150 -14.38 -2.78 -17.93
C PRO A 150 -15.61 -2.26 -18.68
N GLU A 151 -16.66 -1.83 -17.97
CA GLU A 151 -17.87 -1.22 -18.50
C GLU A 151 -17.83 0.31 -18.33
N VAL A 152 -16.96 0.97 -19.08
CA VAL A 152 -17.21 2.34 -19.55
C VAL A 152 -16.82 2.37 -21.03
N ASN A 153 -17.85 2.12 -21.87
CA ASN A 153 -17.99 2.32 -23.32
C ASN A 153 -16.77 2.67 -24.16
#